data_AF-A0A4Q5K8H9-F1
#
_entry.id   AF-A0A4Q5K8H9-F1
#
_cell.length_a   1.000
_cell.length_b   1.000
_cell.length_c   1.000
_cell.angle_alpha   90.00
_cell.angle_beta   90.00
_cell.angle_gamma   90.00
#
_symmetry.space_group_name_H-M   'P 1'
#
loop_
_entity.id
_entity.type
_entity.pdbx_description
1 polymer ?
#
loop_
_entity_poly.entity_id
_entity_poly.type
_entity_poly.pdbx_seq_one_letter_code
_entity_poly.pdbx_strand_id
1 'polypeptide(L)'
;MGVCIELLIILWVFDRWQVNSKKRRLVSLERRLREYLIFFLKHSFKNVPAEYRVGRFFGVDHDKNIKQIDKLIQYVKSNGLDESALTSIQKHCLRESRTLENLLPVASELTNEHFKAWCRIVYFINSIASAHEPISKSTIDILQNIKRFDTESYKRKLYVDGE
;
A
#
# COMPACT_ATOMS: atom_id res chain seq x y z
N MET A 1 15.51 -41.19 26.83
CA MET A 1 15.06 -41.16 25.42
C MET A 1 13.69 -40.50 25.27
N GLY A 2 12.63 -40.91 26.00
CA GLY A 2 11.29 -40.30 25.89
C GLY A 2 11.24 -38.79 26.15
N VAL A 3 11.83 -38.32 27.26
CA VAL A 3 11.83 -36.89 27.64
C VAL A 3 12.53 -35.98 26.61
N CYS A 4 13.59 -36.48 25.95
CA CYS A 4 14.31 -35.71 24.92
C CYS A 4 13.46 -35.56 23.64
N ILE A 5 12.70 -36.59 23.27
CA ILE A 5 11.80 -36.56 22.11
C ILE A 5 10.64 -35.61 22.38
N GLU A 6 10.05 -35.66 23.57
CA GLU A 6 8.99 -34.73 23.98
C GLU A 6 9.47 -33.27 23.96
N LEU A 7 10.68 -32.99 24.44
CA LEU A 7 11.27 -31.64 24.39
C LEU A 7 11.42 -31.16 22.94
N LEU A 8 11.89 -32.01 22.03
CA LEU A 8 12.03 -31.66 20.60
C LEU A 8 10.68 -31.35 19.95
N ILE A 9 9.64 -32.11 20.27
CA ILE A 9 8.28 -31.85 19.79
C ILE A 9 7.76 -30.51 20.32
N ILE A 10 7.94 -30.23 21.61
CA ILE A 10 7.53 -28.96 22.22
C ILE A 10 8.23 -27.78 21.55
N LEU A 11 9.56 -27.84 21.39
CA LEU A 11 10.34 -26.79 20.72
C LEU A 11 9.85 -26.56 19.29
N TRP A 12 9.57 -27.63 18.54
CA TRP A 12 9.07 -27.53 17.18
C TRP A 12 7.67 -26.87 17.11
N VAL A 13 6.76 -27.23 18.02
CA VAL A 13 5.42 -26.61 18.10
C VAL A 13 5.55 -25.13 18.45
N PHE A 14 6.38 -24.77 19.42
CA PHE A 14 6.60 -23.38 19.83
C PHE A 14 7.20 -22.53 18.69
N ASP A 15 8.20 -23.05 17.98
CA ASP A 15 8.80 -22.34 16.84
C ASP A 15 7.75 -22.08 15.74
N ARG A 16 6.98 -23.11 15.38
CA ARG A 16 5.93 -22.98 14.37
C ARG A 16 4.82 -22.01 14.80
N TRP A 17 4.46 -22.02 16.08
CA TRP A 17 3.52 -21.04 16.65
C TRP A 17 4.07 -19.61 16.57
N GLN A 18 5.34 -19.41 16.92
CA GLN A 18 6.00 -18.10 16.88
C GLN A 18 6.08 -17.56 15.44
N VAL A 19 6.41 -18.41 14.46
CA VAL A 19 6.44 -18.03 13.04
C VAL A 19 5.04 -17.61 12.56
N ASN A 20 4.01 -18.38 12.90
CA ASN A 20 2.64 -18.05 12.52
C ASN A 20 2.15 -16.75 13.18
N SER A 21 2.48 -16.55 14.46
CA SER A 21 2.15 -15.33 15.20
C SER A 21 2.81 -14.10 14.56
N LYS A 22 4.11 -14.19 14.24
CA LYS A 22 4.84 -13.14 13.50
C LYS A 22 4.18 -12.85 12.16
N LYS A 23 3.85 -13.88 11.37
CA LYS A 23 3.20 -13.69 10.07
C LYS A 23 1.84 -12.99 10.21
N ARG A 24 1.00 -13.40 11.15
CA ARG A 24 -0.30 -12.76 11.42
C ARG A 24 -0.15 -11.28 11.80
N ARG A 25 0.85 -10.95 12.62
CA ARG A 25 1.19 -9.55 12.94
C ARG A 25 1.53 -8.76 11.68
N LEU A 26 2.43 -9.28 10.83
CA LEU A 26 2.82 -8.60 9.59
C LEU A 26 1.63 -8.40 8.64
N VAL A 27 0.76 -9.40 8.47
CA VAL A 27 -0.47 -9.27 7.67
C VAL A 27 -1.40 -8.18 8.23
N SER A 28 -1.51 -8.07 9.55
CA SER A 28 -2.30 -7.02 10.19
C SER A 28 -1.74 -5.61 9.95
N LEU A 29 -0.41 -5.45 10.01
CA LEU A 29 0.26 -4.18 9.70
C LEU A 29 0.09 -3.80 8.23
N GLU A 30 0.26 -4.77 7.33
CA GLU A 30 0.06 -4.57 5.89
C GLU A 30 -1.37 -4.14 5.58
N ARG A 31 -2.37 -4.81 6.17
CA ARG A 31 -3.78 -4.46 6.02
C ARG A 31 -4.05 -3.01 6.42
N ARG A 32 -3.50 -2.57 7.55
CA ARG A 32 -3.66 -1.18 8.02
C ARG A 32 -3.14 -0.19 6.97
N LEU A 33 -1.91 -0.38 6.48
CA LEU A 33 -1.33 0.49 5.44
C LEU A 33 -2.16 0.46 4.15
N ARG A 34 -2.60 -0.73 3.73
CA ARG A 34 -3.43 -0.93 2.53
C ARG A 34 -4.76 -0.19 2.62
N GLU A 35 -5.41 -0.13 3.78
CA GLU A 35 -6.66 0.62 3.98
C GLU A 35 -6.48 2.12 3.66
N TYR A 36 -5.34 2.72 4.04
CA TYR A 36 -5.01 4.10 3.66
C TYR A 36 -4.74 4.25 2.16
N LEU A 37 -4.10 3.28 1.52
CA LEU A 37 -3.91 3.28 0.06
C LEU A 37 -5.25 3.19 -0.68
N ILE A 38 -6.16 2.33 -0.22
CA ILE A 38 -7.53 2.23 -0.75
C ILE A 38 -8.25 3.56 -0.61
N PHE A 39 -8.15 4.19 0.57
CA PHE A 39 -8.77 5.48 0.82
C PHE A 39 -8.24 6.54 -0.15
N PHE A 40 -6.92 6.61 -0.34
CA PHE A 40 -6.29 7.49 -1.32
C PHE A 40 -6.80 7.26 -2.74
N LEU A 41 -6.78 6.01 -3.21
CA LEU A 41 -7.20 5.65 -4.56
C LEU A 41 -8.67 5.98 -4.83
N LYS A 42 -9.54 5.84 -3.83
CA LYS A 42 -10.98 6.16 -3.99
C LYS A 42 -11.27 7.66 -3.96
N HIS A 43 -10.60 8.42 -3.09
CA HIS A 43 -10.91 9.84 -2.88
C HIS A 43 -10.18 10.77 -3.84
N SER A 44 -8.93 10.46 -4.18
CA SER A 44 -8.14 11.24 -5.14
C SER A 44 -8.71 11.18 -6.55
N PHE A 45 -9.25 10.03 -6.96
CA PHE A 45 -9.65 9.77 -8.35
C PHE A 45 -11.17 9.65 -8.56
N LYS A 46 -11.97 10.23 -7.66
CA LYS A 46 -13.44 10.20 -7.74
C LYS A 46 -14.02 10.78 -9.04
N ASN A 47 -13.31 11.70 -9.69
CA ASN A 47 -13.73 12.38 -10.93
C ASN A 47 -13.24 11.69 -12.21
N VAL A 48 -12.33 10.71 -12.10
CA VAL A 48 -11.84 9.92 -13.24
C VAL A 48 -12.98 9.01 -13.74
N PRO A 49 -13.11 8.69 -15.03
CA PRO A 49 -14.13 7.74 -15.51
C PRO A 49 -14.02 6.38 -14.82
N ALA A 50 -15.16 5.72 -14.57
CA ALA A 50 -15.24 4.54 -13.72
C ALA A 50 -14.38 3.37 -14.20
N GLU A 51 -14.21 3.24 -15.52
CA GLU A 51 -13.40 2.20 -16.17
C GLU A 51 -11.88 2.31 -15.89
N TYR A 52 -11.40 3.49 -15.49
CA TYR A 52 -10.00 3.74 -15.12
C TYR A 52 -9.78 3.76 -13.60
N ARG A 53 -10.84 3.68 -12.79
CA ARG A 53 -10.71 3.68 -11.33
C ARG A 53 -10.20 2.33 -10.81
N VAL A 54 -9.41 2.38 -9.75
CA VAL A 54 -8.98 1.18 -9.02
C VAL A 54 -10.12 0.69 -8.14
N GLY A 55 -10.35 -0.63 -8.12
CA GLY A 55 -11.46 -1.27 -7.41
C GLY A 55 -11.20 -1.43 -5.91
N ARG A 56 -11.37 -2.66 -5.40
CA ARG A 56 -11.23 -2.97 -3.96
C ARG A 56 -9.79 -2.98 -3.46
N PHE A 57 -8.81 -3.18 -4.35
CA PHE A 57 -7.38 -3.15 -4.06
C PHE A 57 -6.95 -4.09 -2.92
N PHE A 58 -7.50 -5.30 -2.88
CA PHE A 58 -7.10 -6.34 -1.94
C PHE A 58 -5.83 -7.05 -2.41
N GLY A 59 -4.95 -7.45 -1.48
CA GLY A 59 -3.66 -8.06 -1.84
C GLY A 59 -3.78 -9.38 -2.60
N VAL A 60 -4.87 -10.14 -2.39
CA VAL A 60 -5.17 -11.36 -3.15
C VAL A 60 -5.43 -11.08 -4.64
N ASP A 61 -5.92 -9.89 -4.97
CA ASP A 61 -6.26 -9.45 -6.33
C ASP A 61 -5.06 -8.80 -7.06
N HIS A 62 -3.82 -9.14 -6.69
CA HIS A 62 -2.59 -8.48 -7.16
C HIS A 62 -2.58 -8.21 -8.67
N ASP A 63 -2.71 -9.22 -9.53
CA ASP A 63 -2.66 -9.04 -10.99
C ASP A 63 -3.71 -8.05 -11.51
N LYS A 64 -4.88 -8.03 -10.88
CA LYS A 64 -5.95 -7.08 -11.20
C LYS A 64 -5.57 -5.68 -10.73
N ASN A 65 -5.03 -5.54 -9.52
CA ASN A 65 -4.58 -4.27 -8.96
C ASN A 65 -3.52 -3.61 -9.86
N ILE A 66 -2.51 -4.39 -10.28
CA ILE A 66 -1.45 -3.93 -11.19
C ILE A 66 -2.05 -3.39 -12.49
N LYS A 67 -2.93 -4.17 -13.14
CA LYS A 67 -3.58 -3.76 -14.39
C LYS A 67 -4.43 -2.49 -14.21
N GLN A 68 -5.16 -2.37 -13.11
CA GLN A 68 -5.98 -1.18 -12.83
C GLN A 68 -5.13 0.06 -12.57
N ILE A 69 -4.05 -0.07 -11.79
CA ILE A 69 -3.11 1.03 -11.56
C ILE A 69 -2.44 1.45 -12.88
N ASP A 70 -1.99 0.51 -13.70
CA ASP A 70 -1.34 0.85 -14.97
C ASP A 70 -2.30 1.55 -15.93
N LYS A 71 -3.57 1.13 -15.99
CA LYS A 71 -4.63 1.84 -16.73
C LYS A 71 -4.84 3.26 -16.21
N LEU A 72 -4.88 3.45 -14.89
CA LEU A 72 -5.03 4.77 -14.29
C LEU A 72 -3.82 5.67 -14.60
N ILE A 73 -2.60 5.15 -14.48
CA ILE A 73 -1.38 5.86 -14.85
C ILE A 73 -1.42 6.28 -16.32
N GLN A 74 -1.80 5.36 -17.22
CA GLN A 74 -1.91 5.66 -18.65
C GLN A 74 -2.95 6.75 -18.91
N TYR A 75 -4.12 6.68 -18.26
CA TYR A 75 -5.15 7.72 -18.36
C TYR A 75 -4.61 9.09 -17.94
N VAL A 76 -3.94 9.17 -16.79
CA VAL A 76 -3.36 10.42 -16.26
C VAL A 76 -2.29 10.98 -17.22
N LYS A 77 -1.50 10.11 -17.86
CA LYS A 77 -0.48 10.53 -18.83
C LYS A 77 -1.09 11.03 -20.15
N SER A 78 -2.12 10.36 -20.66
CA SER A 78 -2.69 10.65 -21.98
C SER A 78 -3.70 11.79 -21.97
N ASN A 79 -4.55 11.86 -20.94
CA ASN A 79 -5.64 12.85 -20.85
C ASN A 79 -5.33 13.98 -19.87
N GLY A 80 -4.27 13.84 -19.07
CA GLY A 80 -4.02 14.72 -17.93
C GLY A 80 -5.04 14.50 -16.80
N LEU A 81 -5.01 15.43 -15.85
CA LEU A 81 -6.01 15.57 -14.80
C LEU A 81 -6.67 16.92 -14.97
N ASP A 82 -8.00 16.96 -14.97
CA ASP A 82 -8.73 18.22 -14.96
C ASP A 82 -8.49 18.99 -13.63
N GLU A 83 -8.82 20.29 -13.63
CA GLU A 83 -8.59 21.17 -12.48
C GLU A 83 -9.33 20.70 -11.21
N SER A 84 -10.50 20.08 -11.39
CA SER A 84 -11.29 19.52 -10.29
C SER A 84 -10.61 18.31 -9.65
N ALA A 85 -10.03 17.42 -10.46
CA ALA A 85 -9.27 16.26 -10.04
C ALA A 85 -7.95 16.68 -9.37
N LEU A 86 -7.22 17.64 -9.96
CA LEU A 86 -6.02 18.23 -9.37
C LEU A 86 -6.32 18.82 -7.98
N THR A 87 -7.38 19.63 -7.88
CA THR A 87 -7.85 20.20 -6.62
C THR A 87 -8.24 19.12 -5.60
N SER A 88 -8.92 18.07 -6.04
CA SER A 88 -9.33 16.95 -5.18
C SER A 88 -8.12 16.21 -4.62
N ILE A 89 -7.14 15.91 -5.46
CA ILE A 89 -5.87 15.27 -5.07
C ILE A 89 -5.12 16.16 -4.09
N GLN A 90 -4.95 17.45 -4.40
CA GLN A 90 -4.24 18.38 -3.54
C GLN A 90 -4.87 18.50 -2.16
N LYS A 91 -6.19 18.69 -2.09
CA LYS A 91 -6.94 18.73 -0.82
C LYS A 91 -6.79 17.44 -0.03
N HIS A 92 -6.80 16.30 -0.72
CA HIS A 92 -6.64 15.01 -0.05
C HIS A 92 -5.23 14.85 0.53
N CYS A 93 -4.18 15.15 -0.25
CA CYS A 93 -2.80 15.12 0.21
C CYS A 93 -2.55 16.06 1.39
N LEU A 94 -3.08 17.30 1.33
CA LEU A 94 -3.00 18.26 2.43
C LEU A 94 -3.63 17.74 3.74
N ARG A 95 -4.75 17.01 3.64
CA ARG A 95 -5.46 16.49 4.81
C ARG A 95 -4.79 15.26 5.42
N GLU A 96 -4.28 14.36 4.58
CA GLU A 96 -3.78 13.05 5.04
C GLU A 96 -2.26 12.97 5.22
N SER A 97 -1.49 13.99 4.80
CA SER A 97 -0.02 13.98 4.86
C SER A 97 0.50 13.53 6.23
N ARG A 98 0.07 14.20 7.30
CA ARG A 98 0.44 13.87 8.69
C ARG A 98 0.02 12.46 9.09
N THR A 99 -1.16 12.02 8.67
CA THR A 99 -1.66 10.67 8.97
C THR A 99 -0.75 9.62 8.34
N LEU A 100 -0.33 9.82 7.09
CA LEU A 100 0.54 8.88 6.37
C LEU A 100 1.98 8.90 6.89
N GLU A 101 2.48 10.06 7.32
CA GLU A 101 3.77 10.18 8.03
C GLU A 101 3.77 9.39 9.33
N ASN A 102 2.71 9.49 10.13
CA ASN A 102 2.56 8.78 11.41
C ASN A 102 2.54 7.25 11.25
N LEU A 103 2.35 6.74 10.02
CA LEU A 103 2.40 5.33 9.70
C LEU A 103 3.79 4.84 9.26
N LEU A 104 4.80 5.71 9.17
CA LEU A 104 6.19 5.31 8.89
C LEU A 104 6.72 4.23 9.87
N PRO A 105 6.47 4.30 11.19
CA PRO A 105 6.85 3.22 12.10
C PRO A 105 6.11 1.90 11.81
N VAL A 106 4.85 1.96 11.34
CA VAL A 106 4.08 0.77 10.95
C VAL A 106 4.70 0.12 9.70
N ALA A 107 5.10 0.94 8.72
CA ALA A 107 5.74 0.46 7.50
C ALA A 107 7.15 -0.11 7.73
N SER A 108 7.90 0.44 8.69
CA SER A 108 9.25 -0.03 9.02
C SER A 108 9.26 -1.43 9.64
N GLU A 109 8.17 -1.85 10.29
CA GLU A 109 8.00 -3.18 10.85
C GLU A 109 7.76 -4.29 9.81
N LEU A 110 7.40 -3.95 8.56
CA LEU A 110 7.07 -4.94 7.52
C LEU A 110 8.32 -5.57 6.88
N THR A 111 8.83 -4.91 5.85
CA THR A 111 10.07 -5.27 5.16
C THR A 111 10.70 -3.98 4.65
N ASN A 112 11.99 -4.01 4.34
CA ASN A 112 12.67 -2.85 3.76
C ASN A 112 12.01 -2.33 2.48
N GLU A 113 11.48 -3.20 1.63
CA GLU A 113 10.86 -2.79 0.36
C GLU A 113 9.50 -2.12 0.55
N HIS A 114 8.68 -2.63 1.48
CA HIS A 114 7.45 -1.96 1.93
C HIS A 114 7.77 -0.58 2.52
N PHE A 115 8.78 -0.48 3.40
CA PHE A 115 9.19 0.79 4.00
C PHE A 115 9.65 1.80 2.94
N LYS A 116 10.51 1.40 1.99
CA LYS A 116 10.94 2.26 0.88
C LYS A 116 9.77 2.75 0.05
N ALA A 117 8.83 1.87 -0.31
CA ALA A 117 7.64 2.24 -1.07
C ALA A 117 6.80 3.26 -0.30
N TRP A 118 6.56 3.01 1.00
CA TRP A 118 5.81 3.91 1.86
C TRP A 118 6.48 5.28 2.02
N CYS A 119 7.78 5.33 2.29
CA CYS A 119 8.55 6.58 2.38
C CYS A 119 8.43 7.42 1.09
N ARG A 120 8.46 6.77 -0.08
CA ARG A 120 8.29 7.48 -1.36
C ARG A 120 6.86 7.99 -1.55
N ILE A 121 5.85 7.21 -1.17
CA ILE A 121 4.45 7.67 -1.18
C ILE A 121 4.30 8.91 -0.30
N VAL A 122 4.78 8.86 0.94
CA VAL A 122 4.74 9.98 1.89
C VAL A 122 5.46 11.20 1.33
N TYR A 123 6.66 11.03 0.79
CA TYR A 123 7.43 12.11 0.16
C TYR A 123 6.64 12.84 -0.93
N PHE A 124 6.07 12.11 -1.88
CA PHE A 124 5.32 12.72 -2.99
C PHE A 124 3.99 13.33 -2.54
N ILE A 125 3.34 12.77 -1.52
CA ILE A 125 2.14 13.36 -0.92
C ILE A 125 2.48 14.70 -0.27
N ASN A 126 3.59 14.78 0.47
CA ASN A 126 4.08 16.03 1.05
C ASN A 126 4.49 17.03 -0.03
N SER A 127 5.12 16.56 -1.12
CA SER A 127 5.48 17.40 -2.26
C SER A 127 4.25 18.08 -2.88
N ILE A 128 3.14 17.33 -3.05
CA ILE A 128 1.85 17.86 -3.50
C ILE A 128 1.27 18.84 -2.48
N ALA A 129 1.29 18.48 -1.19
CA ALA A 129 0.74 19.30 -0.12
C ALA A 129 1.47 20.65 0.02
N SER A 130 2.79 20.66 -0.14
CA SER A 130 3.65 21.85 -0.10
C SER A 130 3.77 22.57 -1.44
N ALA A 131 3.08 22.10 -2.49
CA ALA A 131 3.14 22.65 -3.86
C ALA A 131 4.58 22.75 -4.44
N HIS A 132 5.45 21.80 -4.10
CA HIS A 132 6.85 21.79 -4.55
C HIS A 132 7.04 21.14 -5.92
N GLU A 133 6.12 20.28 -6.37
CA GLU A 133 6.17 19.59 -7.66
C GLU A 133 4.82 19.63 -8.40
N PRO A 134 4.82 19.42 -9.73
CA PRO A 134 3.58 19.27 -10.50
C PRO A 134 2.76 18.08 -9.99
N ILE A 135 1.52 18.35 -9.57
CA ILE A 135 0.61 17.36 -8.99
C ILE A 135 0.47 16.12 -9.87
N SER A 136 0.33 16.27 -11.18
CA SER A 136 0.20 15.14 -12.12
C SER A 136 1.41 14.21 -12.09
N LYS A 137 2.63 14.76 -12.02
CA LYS A 137 3.87 13.97 -11.96
C LYS A 137 3.96 13.22 -10.63
N SER A 138 3.85 13.92 -9.52
CA SER A 138 3.93 13.31 -8.19
C SER A 138 2.79 12.30 -7.96
N THR A 139 1.62 12.51 -8.56
CA THR A 139 0.51 11.53 -8.55
C THR A 139 0.89 10.23 -9.25
N ILE A 140 1.52 10.31 -10.42
CA ILE A 140 2.03 9.12 -11.13
C ILE A 140 3.07 8.40 -10.26
N ASP A 141 3.99 9.14 -9.63
CA ASP A 141 5.02 8.56 -8.78
C ASP A 141 4.43 7.90 -7.52
N ILE A 142 3.37 8.46 -6.92
CA ILE A 142 2.60 7.81 -5.86
C ILE A 142 2.01 6.48 -6.34
N LEU A 143 1.32 6.49 -7.49
CA LEU A 143 0.70 5.29 -8.05
C LEU A 143 1.73 4.18 -8.34
N GLN A 144 2.91 4.53 -8.83
CA GLN A 144 4.01 3.58 -9.04
C GLN A 144 4.51 2.96 -7.72
N ASN A 145 4.62 3.76 -6.65
CA ASN A 145 5.04 3.24 -5.36
C ASN A 145 3.95 2.42 -4.66
N ILE A 146 2.67 2.75 -4.88
CA ILE A 146 1.54 1.89 -4.47
C ILE A 146 1.65 0.52 -5.17
N LYS A 147 2.00 0.51 -6.46
CA LYS A 147 2.23 -0.71 -7.22
C LYS A 147 3.37 -1.55 -6.65
N ARG A 148 4.48 -0.90 -6.29
CA ARG A 148 5.63 -1.55 -5.63
C ARG A 148 5.24 -2.14 -4.29
N PHE A 149 4.47 -1.41 -3.47
CA PHE A 149 3.96 -1.91 -2.20
C PHE A 149 3.13 -3.18 -2.41
N ASP A 150 2.15 -3.16 -3.30
CA ASP A 150 1.28 -4.30 -3.58
C ASP A 150 2.05 -5.53 -4.08
N THR A 151 3.05 -5.31 -4.95
CA THR A 151 3.93 -6.37 -5.46
C THR A 151 4.71 -7.06 -4.34
N GLU A 152 5.24 -6.29 -3.40
CA GLU A 152 5.97 -6.84 -2.26
C GLU A 152 5.05 -7.56 -1.27
N SER A 153 3.84 -7.05 -1.04
CA SER A 153 2.81 -7.74 -0.25
C SER A 153 2.52 -9.12 -0.86
N TYR A 154 2.28 -9.16 -2.18
CA TYR A 154 1.95 -10.39 -2.89
C TYR A 154 3.10 -11.41 -2.86
N LYS A 155 4.31 -10.98 -3.24
CA LYS A 155 5.52 -11.81 -3.26
C LYS A 155 5.83 -12.45 -1.90
N ARG A 156 5.61 -11.70 -0.82
CA ARG A 156 5.88 -12.14 0.56
C ARG A 156 4.70 -12.87 1.20
N LYS A 157 3.55 -12.96 0.52
CA LYS A 157 2.28 -13.47 1.07
C LYS A 157 1.90 -12.77 2.37
N LEU A 158 2.09 -11.44 2.39
CA LEU A 158 1.73 -10.54 3.48
C LEU A 158 0.46 -9.79 3.10
N TYR A 159 -0.65 -10.52 3.01
CA TYR A 159 -1.97 -9.95 2.79
C TYR A 159 -3.00 -10.94 3.35
N VAL A 160 -4.24 -10.48 3.50
CA VAL A 160 -5.35 -11.35 3.87
C VAL A 160 -5.74 -12.16 2.64
N ASP A 161 -5.48 -13.47 2.65
CA ASP A 161 -6.14 -14.40 1.73
C ASP A 161 -7.65 -14.25 2.02
N GLY A 162 -8.44 -13.89 1.01
CA GLY A 162 -9.86 -13.55 1.20
C GLY A 162 -10.61 -14.58 2.05
N GLU A 163 -11.49 -14.10 2.92
CA GLU A 163 -12.48 -14.93 3.63
C GLU A 163 -13.44 -15.62 2.65
#